data_AF-A0A315B456-F1
#
_entry.id   AF-A0A315B456-F1
#
_cell.length_a   1.000
_cell.length_b   1.000
_cell.length_c   1.000
_cell.angle_alpha   90.00
_cell.angle_beta   90.00
_cell.angle_gamma   90.00
#
_symmetry.space_group_name_H-M   'P 1'
#
loop_
_entity.id
_entity.type
_entity.pdbx_description
1 polymer ?
#
loop_
_entity_poly.entity_id
_entity_poly.type
_entity_poly.pdbx_seq_one_letter_code
_entity_poly.pdbx_strand_id
1 'polypeptide(L)'
;MIETGDIIYTFDDKPMNSLKSVILASQLNGISAEILTQIHPSNQRPTMNETQVKYLTQFILLIVSRLIWVMPLVMGIIFLKSKFVINYKDSLKKLRTHHSALSKGPVKRYIESLYKTRLNQSNQITGSCTQCGNCCLNQQCFFLEPIEDGKFQCGVYNSLFRKFSNCGAFPISNEDIQRYECPGYVLQAYPMIKIKSLKQREIS
;
A
#
# COMPACT_ATOMS: atom_id res chain seq x y z
N MET A 1 42.79 -13.79 3.93
CA MET A 1 42.26 -12.88 2.90
C MET A 1 40.76 -12.78 3.11
N ILE A 2 40.23 -11.58 2.94
CA ILE A 2 38.99 -11.08 3.52
C ILE A 2 37.76 -11.74 2.86
N GLU A 3 36.90 -12.33 3.69
CA GLU A 3 35.50 -12.63 3.37
C GLU A 3 34.75 -11.31 3.24
N THR A 4 34.07 -11.09 2.11
CA THR A 4 33.10 -10.00 1.97
C THR A 4 31.70 -10.57 2.05
N GLY A 5 31.00 -10.18 3.12
CA GLY A 5 29.72 -10.73 3.51
C GLY A 5 28.55 -10.20 2.69
N ASP A 6 27.67 -11.13 2.35
CA ASP A 6 26.28 -10.84 2.00
C ASP A 6 25.52 -10.51 3.30
N ILE A 7 25.18 -9.23 3.46
CA ILE A 7 24.21 -8.80 4.46
C ILE A 7 22.82 -9.18 3.93
N ILE A 8 22.38 -10.40 4.25
CA ILE A 8 21.00 -10.82 4.12
C ILE A 8 20.22 -10.12 5.24
N TYR A 9 19.47 -9.08 4.90
CA TYR A 9 18.42 -8.58 5.80
C TYR A 9 17.27 -9.58 5.79
N THR A 10 17.30 -10.54 6.71
CA THR A 10 16.08 -11.23 7.14
C THR A 10 15.23 -10.20 7.88
N PHE A 11 14.15 -9.75 7.24
CA PHE A 11 13.07 -9.11 7.99
C PHE A 11 12.37 -10.21 8.80
N ASP A 12 12.86 -10.38 10.03
CA ASP A 12 12.17 -11.06 11.11
C ASP A 12 10.91 -10.23 11.40
N ASP A 13 9.83 -10.51 10.66
CA ASP A 13 8.47 -10.16 11.07
C ASP A 13 8.17 -10.98 12.33
N LYS A 14 8.72 -10.56 13.46
CA LYS A 14 8.17 -10.89 14.77
C LYS A 14 6.88 -10.08 14.90
N PRO A 15 5.68 -10.69 14.81
CA PRO A 15 4.59 -10.18 15.61
C PRO A 15 5.08 -10.27 17.06
N MET A 16 5.28 -9.11 17.67
CA MET A 16 5.61 -8.98 19.08
C MET A 16 4.66 -9.87 19.86
N ASN A 17 5.25 -10.80 20.61
CA ASN A 17 4.63 -11.81 21.47
C ASN A 17 3.66 -11.17 22.50
N SER A 18 2.47 -10.75 22.06
CA SER A 18 1.41 -10.30 22.95
C SER A 18 0.26 -11.32 23.07
N LEU A 19 0.21 -12.35 22.22
CA LEU A 19 -0.78 -13.43 22.36
C LEU A 19 -0.27 -14.62 23.17
N LYS A 20 1.02 -14.97 23.09
CA LYS A 20 1.58 -16.11 23.85
C LYS A 20 1.62 -15.86 25.37
N SER A 21 1.78 -14.60 25.80
CA SER A 21 1.71 -14.24 27.21
C SER A 21 0.28 -14.21 27.77
N VAL A 22 -0.71 -13.94 26.93
CA VAL A 22 -2.14 -13.95 27.31
C VAL A 22 -2.68 -15.37 27.42
N ILE A 23 -2.26 -16.27 26.52
CA ILE A 23 -2.67 -17.69 26.56
C ILE A 23 -2.02 -18.43 27.73
N LEU A 24 -0.79 -18.07 28.14
CA LEU A 24 -0.17 -18.65 29.33
C LEU A 24 -0.81 -18.18 30.64
N ALA A 25 -1.40 -16.97 30.66
CA ALA A 25 -2.09 -16.44 31.84
C ALA A 25 -3.52 -17.00 32.01
N SER A 26 -4.17 -17.46 30.93
CA SER A 26 -5.53 -18.00 30.98
C SER A 26 -5.63 -19.46 31.43
N GLN A 27 -4.50 -20.18 31.57
CA GLN A 27 -4.51 -21.56 32.09
C GLN A 27 -4.39 -21.64 33.62
N LEU A 28 -4.04 -20.54 34.30
CA LEU A 28 -3.80 -20.56 35.75
C LEU A 28 -4.95 -20.02 36.61
N ASN A 29 -5.90 -19.32 36.02
CA ASN A 29 -7.06 -18.80 36.75
C ASN A 29 -8.30 -19.17 35.95
N GLY A 30 -9.23 -19.92 36.57
CA GLY A 30 -10.52 -20.32 36.01
C GLY A 30 -11.42 -19.12 35.71
N ILE A 31 -11.03 -18.31 34.74
CA ILE A 31 -11.75 -17.16 34.24
C ILE A 31 -12.65 -17.70 33.14
N SER A 32 -13.95 -17.71 33.43
CA SER A 32 -15.02 -18.07 32.51
C SER A 32 -14.79 -17.48 31.12
N ALA A 33 -15.00 -18.30 30.09
CA ALA A 33 -14.85 -17.97 28.67
C ALA A 33 -15.69 -16.78 28.18
N GLU A 34 -16.51 -16.16 29.04
CA GLU A 34 -17.33 -14.98 28.75
C GLU A 34 -16.55 -13.65 28.77
N ILE A 35 -15.34 -13.58 29.34
CA ILE A 35 -14.61 -12.31 29.46
C ILE A 35 -13.70 -12.01 28.24
N LEU A 36 -13.37 -13.02 27.41
CA LEU A 36 -12.46 -12.86 26.26
C LEU A 36 -13.13 -12.35 24.98
N THR A 37 -14.45 -12.15 24.94
CA THR A 37 -15.17 -11.67 23.75
C THR A 37 -15.41 -10.16 23.69
N GLN A 38 -15.02 -9.40 24.72
CA GLN A 38 -15.35 -7.96 24.83
C GLN A 38 -14.21 -7.01 24.41
N ILE A 39 -13.02 -7.49 24.05
CA ILE A 39 -11.93 -6.62 23.56
C ILE A 39 -11.95 -6.56 22.04
N HIS A 40 -13.07 -6.09 21.47
CA HIS A 40 -13.03 -5.50 20.14
C HIS A 40 -12.84 -3.99 20.34
N PRO A 41 -11.63 -3.43 20.19
CA PRO A 41 -11.51 -1.99 20.14
C PRO A 41 -12.31 -1.55 18.90
N SER A 42 -13.44 -0.91 19.14
CA SER A 42 -14.19 -0.12 18.18
C SER A 42 -13.33 1.08 17.79
N ASN A 43 -12.21 0.81 17.11
CA ASN A 43 -11.42 1.81 16.43
C ASN A 43 -12.18 2.19 15.15
N GLN A 44 -13.32 2.85 15.35
CA GLN A 44 -14.12 3.43 14.27
C GLN A 44 -13.28 4.55 13.67
N ARG A 45 -12.54 4.23 12.59
CA ARG A 45 -11.91 5.28 11.79
C ARG A 45 -13.00 6.22 11.29
N PRO A 46 -12.74 7.54 11.25
CA PRO A 46 -13.68 8.50 10.72
C PRO A 46 -14.03 8.12 9.28
N THR A 47 -15.32 7.91 9.01
CA THR A 47 -15.82 7.60 7.67
C THR A 47 -16.06 8.90 6.92
N MET A 48 -15.20 9.20 5.93
CA MET A 48 -15.45 10.33 5.03
C MET A 48 -16.55 9.98 4.03
N ASN A 49 -17.46 10.92 3.77
CA ASN A 49 -18.45 10.80 2.70
C ASN A 49 -17.75 10.82 1.33
N GLU A 50 -18.25 10.07 0.35
CA GLU A 50 -17.71 10.02 -1.01
C GLU A 50 -17.58 11.42 -1.64
N THR A 51 -18.54 12.31 -1.35
CA THR A 51 -18.50 13.70 -1.80
C THR A 51 -17.28 14.44 -1.25
N GLN A 52 -16.95 14.24 0.02
CA GLN A 52 -15.77 14.86 0.64
C GLN A 52 -14.48 14.29 0.05
N VAL A 53 -14.41 12.98 -0.20
CA VAL A 53 -13.27 12.34 -0.85
C VAL A 53 -13.04 12.93 -2.24
N LYS A 54 -14.12 13.14 -3.01
CA LYS A 54 -14.05 13.73 -4.35
C LYS A 54 -13.49 15.15 -4.29
N TYR A 55 -14.01 16.02 -3.42
CA TYR A 55 -13.52 17.39 -3.29
C TYR A 55 -12.07 17.44 -2.79
N LEU A 56 -11.73 16.62 -1.79
CA LEU A 56 -10.36 16.52 -1.29
C LEU A 56 -9.39 16.07 -2.40
N THR A 57 -9.78 15.07 -3.18
CA THR A 57 -8.99 14.58 -4.33
C THR A 57 -8.76 15.69 -5.34
N GLN A 58 -9.81 16.41 -5.73
CA GLN A 58 -9.72 17.52 -6.70
C GLN A 58 -8.85 18.66 -6.16
N PHE A 59 -9.01 19.00 -4.88
CA PHE A 59 -8.22 20.03 -4.21
C PHE A 59 -6.73 19.67 -4.20
N ILE A 60 -6.37 18.43 -3.82
CA ILE A 60 -4.99 17.95 -3.84
C ILE A 60 -4.43 17.99 -5.26
N LEU A 61 -5.17 17.50 -6.26
CA LEU A 61 -4.73 17.51 -7.65
C LEU A 61 -4.51 18.94 -8.17
N LEU A 62 -5.35 19.90 -7.77
CA LEU A 62 -5.21 21.30 -8.16
C LEU A 62 -3.96 21.92 -7.54
N ILE A 63 -3.71 21.71 -6.24
CA ILE A 63 -2.49 22.17 -5.58
C ILE A 63 -1.26 21.60 -6.27
N VAL A 64 -1.22 20.28 -6.46
CA VAL A 64 -0.07 19.62 -7.11
C VAL A 64 0.14 20.18 -8.52
N SER A 65 -0.92 20.42 -9.29
CA SER A 65 -0.84 21.01 -10.63
C SER A 65 -0.15 22.38 -10.63
N ARG A 66 -0.47 23.24 -9.67
CA ARG A 66 0.18 24.55 -9.51
C ARG A 66 1.65 24.42 -9.12
N LEU A 67 1.99 23.40 -8.34
CA LEU A 67 3.36 23.16 -7.88
C LEU A 67 4.26 22.46 -8.92
N ILE A 68 3.73 21.93 -10.03
CA ILE A 68 4.51 21.18 -11.04
C ILE A 68 5.78 21.93 -11.48
N TRP A 69 5.72 23.25 -11.63
CA TRP A 69 6.89 24.04 -12.03
C TRP A 69 8.02 23.97 -11.00
N VAL A 70 7.72 24.00 -9.70
CA VAL A 70 8.77 24.00 -8.67
C VAL A 70 9.24 22.56 -8.32
N MET A 71 8.43 21.55 -8.67
CA MET A 71 8.67 20.15 -8.28
C MET A 71 10.03 19.57 -8.71
N PRO A 72 10.56 19.76 -9.94
CA PRO A 72 11.87 19.18 -10.29
C PRO A 72 13.01 19.66 -9.39
N LEU A 73 12.98 20.92 -8.95
CA LEU A 73 13.95 21.47 -8.01
C LEU A 73 13.84 20.79 -6.64
N VAL A 74 12.61 20.72 -6.11
CA VAL A 74 12.31 20.07 -4.83
C VAL A 74 12.74 18.60 -4.84
N MET A 75 12.42 17.87 -5.91
CA MET A 75 12.80 16.46 -6.07
C MET A 75 14.32 16.30 -6.23
N GLY A 76 14.99 17.23 -6.92
CA GLY A 76 16.44 17.28 -7.01
C GLY A 76 17.11 17.38 -5.63
N ILE A 77 16.57 18.21 -4.75
CA ILE A 77 17.06 18.41 -3.38
C ILE A 77 16.73 17.19 -2.51
N ILE A 78 15.47 16.73 -2.48
CA ILE A 78 15.01 15.64 -1.62
C ILE A 78 15.73 14.32 -1.95
N PHE A 79 15.90 14.01 -3.24
CA PHE A 79 16.52 12.76 -3.67
C PHE A 79 18.00 12.88 -3.97
N LEU A 80 18.59 14.07 -3.80
CA LEU A 80 20.00 14.37 -4.13
C LEU A 80 20.38 13.93 -5.55
N LYS A 81 19.45 14.09 -6.50
CA LYS A 81 19.60 13.68 -7.90
C LYS A 81 19.54 14.91 -8.81
N SER A 82 20.71 15.42 -9.19
CA SER A 82 20.86 16.59 -10.05
C SER A 82 20.17 16.44 -11.42
N LYS A 83 19.97 15.21 -11.90
CA LYS A 83 19.29 14.93 -13.18
C LYS A 83 17.90 15.56 -13.31
N PHE A 84 17.18 15.74 -12.20
CA PHE A 84 15.87 16.38 -12.20
C PHE A 84 15.94 17.88 -12.52
N VAL A 85 17.05 18.52 -12.17
CA VAL A 85 17.30 19.96 -12.40
C VAL A 85 18.02 20.18 -13.73
N ILE A 86 18.99 19.32 -14.07
CA ILE A 86 19.73 19.42 -15.34
C ILE A 86 18.78 19.20 -16.52
N ASN A 87 17.95 18.15 -16.48
CA ASN A 87 16.95 17.86 -17.52
C ASN A 87 15.58 18.41 -17.12
N TYR A 88 15.52 19.70 -16.80
CA TYR A 88 14.34 20.34 -16.23
C TYR A 88 13.10 20.24 -17.15
N LYS A 89 13.26 20.51 -18.44
CA LYS A 89 12.15 20.43 -19.42
C LYS A 89 11.53 19.04 -19.49
N ASP A 90 12.38 18.01 -19.54
CA ASP A 90 11.93 16.62 -19.56
C ASP A 90 11.29 16.22 -18.24
N SER A 91 11.83 16.70 -17.13
CA SER A 91 11.27 16.48 -15.80
C SER A 91 9.87 17.09 -15.69
N LEU A 92 9.65 18.30 -16.20
CA LEU A 92 8.32 18.91 -16.27
C LEU A 92 7.37 18.12 -17.18
N LYS A 93 7.82 17.66 -18.35
CA LYS A 93 7.01 16.83 -19.24
C LYS A 93 6.56 15.55 -18.54
N LYS A 94 7.49 14.83 -17.90
CA LYS A 94 7.20 13.61 -17.15
C LYS A 94 6.28 13.88 -15.95
N LEU A 95 6.46 14.98 -15.23
CA LEU A 95 5.58 15.37 -14.11
C LEU A 95 4.15 15.65 -14.58
N ARG A 96 3.96 16.32 -15.73
CA ARG A 96 2.63 16.55 -16.29
C ARG A 96 1.95 15.24 -16.68
N THR A 97 2.68 14.33 -17.33
CA THR A 97 2.17 12.98 -17.65
C THR A 97 1.81 12.20 -16.38
N HIS A 98 2.67 12.24 -15.37
CA HIS A 98 2.43 11.61 -14.06
C HIS A 98 1.18 12.19 -13.37
N HIS A 99 1.03 13.51 -13.33
CA HIS A 99 -0.14 14.18 -12.77
C HIS A 99 -1.43 13.82 -13.51
N SER A 100 -1.38 13.81 -14.85
CA SER A 100 -2.51 13.38 -15.68
C SER A 100 -2.88 11.91 -15.43
N ALA A 101 -1.90 11.03 -15.19
CA ALA A 101 -2.18 9.65 -14.83
C ALA A 101 -2.78 9.51 -13.42
N LEU A 102 -2.30 10.30 -12.45
CA LEU A 102 -2.83 10.36 -11.09
C LEU A 102 -4.28 10.85 -11.03
N SER A 103 -4.66 11.79 -11.90
CA SER A 103 -6.03 12.33 -11.95
C SER A 103 -7.08 11.32 -12.45
N LYS A 104 -6.65 10.22 -13.09
CA LYS A 104 -7.55 9.14 -13.58
C LYS A 104 -8.05 8.19 -12.47
N GLY A 105 -7.85 8.51 -11.20
CA GLY A 105 -8.40 7.77 -10.07
C GLY A 105 -7.43 7.18 -9.03
N PRO A 106 -6.13 6.96 -9.28
CA PRO A 106 -5.22 6.43 -8.24
C PRO A 106 -5.21 7.23 -6.94
N VAL A 107 -5.31 8.56 -7.01
CA VAL A 107 -5.37 9.42 -5.82
C VAL A 107 -6.67 9.23 -5.03
N LYS A 108 -7.82 9.18 -5.72
CA LYS A 108 -9.13 8.93 -5.08
C LYS A 108 -9.06 7.63 -4.27
N ARG A 109 -8.59 6.54 -4.90
CA ARG A 109 -8.54 5.21 -4.27
C ARG A 109 -7.58 5.16 -3.09
N TYR A 110 -6.43 5.83 -3.16
CA TYR A 110 -5.53 5.92 -2.02
C TYR A 110 -6.20 6.64 -0.84
N ILE A 111 -6.84 7.78 -1.08
CA ILE A 111 -7.56 8.52 -0.04
C ILE A 111 -8.66 7.64 0.56
N GLU A 112 -9.48 6.98 -0.27
CA GLU A 112 -10.51 6.05 0.20
C GLU A 112 -9.94 4.94 1.08
N SER A 113 -8.74 4.43 0.76
CA SER A 113 -8.09 3.36 1.53
C SER A 113 -7.64 3.80 2.93
N LEU A 114 -7.42 5.09 3.15
CA LEU A 114 -7.07 5.62 4.47
C LEU A 114 -8.28 5.65 5.42
N TYR A 115 -9.46 6.00 4.89
CA TYR A 115 -10.68 6.22 5.66
C TYR A 115 -11.63 5.02 5.70
N LYS A 116 -11.65 4.16 4.68
CA LYS A 116 -12.47 2.93 4.70
C LYS A 116 -11.76 1.86 5.51
N THR A 117 -12.37 1.45 6.62
CA THR A 117 -12.01 0.20 7.29
C THR A 117 -12.17 -0.94 6.29
N ARG A 118 -11.08 -1.65 5.97
CA ARG A 118 -11.10 -2.81 5.08
C ARG A 118 -11.83 -3.98 5.77
N LEU A 119 -13.15 -3.89 5.86
CA LEU A 119 -13.96 -4.82 6.67
C LEU A 119 -14.19 -6.18 6.02
N ASN A 120 -13.81 -6.42 4.75
CA ASN A 120 -14.15 -7.67 4.07
C ASN A 120 -13.21 -8.02 2.91
N GLN A 121 -11.90 -8.11 3.14
CA GLN A 121 -11.02 -8.81 2.20
C GLN A 121 -10.46 -10.05 2.87
N SER A 122 -11.20 -11.16 2.78
CA SER A 122 -10.69 -12.52 3.05
C SER A 122 -9.69 -13.00 1.99
N ASN A 123 -9.07 -12.07 1.25
CA ASN A 123 -8.17 -12.38 0.17
C ASN A 123 -6.78 -11.90 0.58
N GLN A 124 -5.83 -12.82 0.63
CA GLN A 124 -4.43 -12.48 0.81
C GLN A 124 -3.88 -12.03 -0.54
N ILE A 125 -3.30 -10.83 -0.60
CA ILE A 125 -2.49 -10.47 -1.75
C ILE A 125 -1.06 -10.95 -1.48
N THR A 126 -0.52 -11.74 -2.39
CA THR A 126 0.83 -12.29 -2.33
C THR A 126 1.62 -11.87 -3.57
N GLY A 127 2.94 -11.99 -3.53
CA GLY A 127 3.83 -11.65 -4.63
C GLY A 127 4.76 -10.47 -4.36
N SER A 128 5.49 -10.05 -5.38
CA SER A 128 6.51 -9.01 -5.28
C SER A 128 6.64 -8.25 -6.60
N CYS A 129 7.28 -7.07 -6.55
CA CYS A 129 7.49 -6.26 -7.75
C CYS A 129 8.43 -7.00 -8.73
N THR A 130 7.94 -7.30 -9.92
CA THR A 130 8.69 -7.94 -11.02
C THR A 130 9.31 -6.93 -11.99
N GLN A 131 9.34 -5.64 -11.65
CA GLN A 131 9.93 -4.58 -12.48
C GLN A 131 9.26 -4.41 -13.87
N CYS A 132 8.00 -4.83 -14.03
CA CYS A 132 7.25 -4.65 -15.27
C CYS A 132 6.81 -3.20 -15.56
N GLY A 133 6.79 -2.32 -14.55
CA GLY A 133 6.39 -0.92 -14.69
C GLY A 133 4.88 -0.65 -14.79
N ASN A 134 4.02 -1.67 -14.93
CA ASN A 134 2.59 -1.42 -15.14
C ASN A 134 1.90 -0.76 -13.94
N CYS A 135 2.17 -1.22 -12.71
CA CYS A 135 1.62 -0.59 -11.50
C CYS A 135 2.18 0.83 -11.24
N CYS A 136 3.24 1.22 -11.95
CA CYS A 136 3.78 2.58 -11.96
C CYS A 136 3.00 3.47 -12.93
N LEU A 137 1.67 3.51 -12.76
CA LEU A 137 0.72 4.30 -13.55
C LEU A 137 0.75 3.94 -15.04
N ASN A 138 0.75 2.66 -15.41
CA ASN A 138 0.94 2.20 -16.80
C ASN A 138 2.19 2.80 -17.44
N GLN A 139 3.31 2.71 -16.73
CA GLN A 139 4.61 3.25 -17.13
C GLN A 139 4.69 4.78 -17.24
N GLN A 140 3.68 5.51 -16.75
CA GLN A 140 3.60 6.98 -16.79
C GLN A 140 4.17 7.65 -15.51
N CYS A 141 4.73 6.88 -14.59
CA CYS A 141 5.27 7.42 -13.35
C CYS A 141 6.54 8.26 -13.58
N PHE A 142 6.61 9.43 -12.92
CA PHE A 142 7.76 10.33 -12.98
C PHE A 142 9.07 9.68 -12.52
N PHE A 143 9.00 8.78 -11.54
CA PHE A 143 10.16 8.08 -10.97
C PHE A 143 10.51 6.78 -11.68
N LEU A 144 9.78 6.40 -12.72
CA LEU A 144 10.06 5.17 -13.45
C LEU A 144 11.20 5.40 -14.45
N GLU A 145 12.16 4.48 -14.42
CA GLU A 145 13.35 4.52 -15.27
C GLU A 145 13.43 3.20 -16.03
N PRO A 146 13.53 3.22 -17.36
CA PRO A 146 13.76 2.00 -18.12
C PRO A 146 15.13 1.42 -17.78
N ILE A 147 15.21 0.10 -17.73
CA ILE A 147 16.46 -0.67 -17.67
C ILE A 147 16.48 -1.64 -18.86
N GLU A 148 17.47 -2.53 -18.90
CA GLU A 148 17.63 -3.52 -19.96
C GLU A 148 16.46 -4.52 -20.02
N ASP A 149 16.30 -5.17 -21.16
CA ASP A 149 15.30 -6.22 -21.42
C ASP A 149 13.83 -5.80 -21.22
N GLY A 150 13.52 -4.53 -21.48
CA GLY A 150 12.15 -4.01 -21.36
C GLY A 150 11.61 -3.96 -19.93
N LYS A 151 12.51 -4.04 -18.93
CA LYS A 151 12.17 -3.87 -17.52
C LYS A 151 12.28 -2.41 -17.09
N PHE A 152 11.76 -2.12 -15.91
CA PHE A 152 11.77 -0.79 -15.33
C PHE A 152 12.16 -0.82 -13.85
N GLN A 153 13.00 0.14 -13.46
CA GLN A 153 13.34 0.39 -12.06
C GLN A 153 12.62 1.63 -11.53
N CYS A 154 12.27 1.59 -10.24
CA CYS A 154 11.74 2.76 -9.54
C CYS A 154 12.90 3.53 -8.93
N GLY A 155 13.14 4.75 -9.42
CA GLY A 155 14.24 5.62 -8.96
C GLY A 155 14.14 6.04 -7.49
N VAL A 156 13.02 5.74 -6.81
CA VAL A 156 12.74 6.03 -5.41
C VAL A 156 12.35 4.78 -4.60
N TYR A 157 12.70 3.58 -5.09
CA TYR A 157 12.25 2.29 -4.52
C TYR A 157 12.52 2.14 -3.02
N ASN A 158 13.69 2.59 -2.56
CA ASN A 158 14.13 2.48 -1.15
C ASN A 158 13.83 3.74 -0.32
N SER A 159 13.07 4.70 -0.85
CA SER A 159 12.80 5.96 -0.17
C SER A 159 11.57 5.88 0.75
N LEU A 160 11.55 6.69 1.80
CA LEU A 160 10.36 6.91 2.62
C LEU A 160 9.20 7.48 1.78
N PHE A 161 9.49 8.25 0.73
CA PHE A 161 8.48 8.79 -0.18
C PHE A 161 7.65 7.69 -0.85
N ARG A 162 8.27 6.56 -1.21
CA ARG A 162 7.53 5.40 -1.71
C ARG A 162 6.61 4.85 -0.62
N LYS A 163 7.12 4.60 0.59
CA LYS A 163 6.36 3.99 1.69
C LYS A 163 5.10 4.79 2.07
N PHE A 164 5.18 6.12 2.00
CA PHE A 164 4.08 7.03 2.38
C PHE A 164 3.25 7.55 1.20
N SER A 165 3.37 6.96 0.01
CA SER A 165 2.58 7.36 -1.17
C SER A 165 1.69 6.24 -1.68
N ASN A 166 0.84 6.57 -2.66
CA ASN A 166 0.01 5.61 -3.39
C ASN A 166 0.82 4.40 -3.90
N CYS A 167 2.10 4.61 -4.24
CA CYS A 167 3.00 3.56 -4.73
C CYS A 167 3.37 2.54 -3.66
N GLY A 168 3.51 2.95 -2.39
CA GLY A 168 3.80 2.04 -1.28
C GLY A 168 2.57 1.28 -0.79
N ALA A 169 1.38 1.83 -1.02
CA ALA A 169 0.11 1.17 -0.68
C ALA A 169 -0.37 0.17 -1.75
N PHE A 170 0.25 0.16 -2.93
CA PHE A 170 -0.11 -0.78 -3.99
C PHE A 170 0.40 -2.20 -3.69
N PRO A 171 -0.40 -3.24 -3.97
CA PRO A 171 -1.81 -3.18 -4.39
C PRO A 171 -2.77 -2.96 -3.21
N ILE A 172 -3.73 -2.04 -3.35
CA ILE A 172 -4.74 -1.79 -2.31
C ILE A 172 -5.83 -2.85 -2.41
N SER A 173 -6.22 -3.24 -3.62
CA SER A 173 -7.29 -4.20 -3.87
C SER A 173 -7.06 -5.03 -5.13
N ASN A 174 -7.94 -6.00 -5.39
CA ASN A 174 -7.88 -6.79 -6.64
C ASN A 174 -8.05 -5.91 -7.88
N GLU A 175 -8.93 -4.92 -7.79
CA GLU A 175 -9.22 -4.00 -8.90
C GLU A 175 -7.96 -3.21 -9.28
N ASP A 176 -6.99 -3.04 -8.38
CA ASP A 176 -5.69 -2.45 -8.70
C ASP A 176 -4.81 -3.40 -9.52
N ILE A 177 -4.74 -4.67 -9.14
CA ILE A 177 -3.96 -5.68 -9.86
C ILE A 177 -4.51 -5.84 -11.29
N GLN A 178 -5.84 -5.92 -11.42
CA GLN A 178 -6.53 -6.02 -12.70
C GLN A 178 -6.34 -4.76 -13.56
N ARG A 179 -6.51 -3.56 -12.98
CA ARG A 179 -6.37 -2.30 -13.73
C ARG A 179 -5.01 -2.15 -14.40
N TYR A 180 -3.96 -2.61 -13.74
CA TYR A 180 -2.60 -2.49 -14.22
C TYR A 180 -2.06 -3.78 -14.83
N GLU A 181 -2.85 -4.86 -14.88
CA GLU A 181 -2.41 -6.17 -15.41
C GLU A 181 -1.02 -6.54 -14.86
N CYS A 182 -0.82 -6.38 -13.54
CA CYS A 182 0.51 -6.50 -12.94
C CYS A 182 0.84 -7.99 -12.71
N PRO A 183 1.86 -8.55 -13.38
CA PRO A 183 2.20 -9.98 -13.25
C PRO A 183 2.86 -10.33 -11.91
N GLY A 184 3.25 -9.33 -11.11
CA GLY A 184 3.99 -9.54 -9.87
C GLY A 184 3.12 -9.84 -8.64
N TYR A 185 1.81 -9.58 -8.70
CA TYR A 185 0.92 -9.74 -7.56
C TYR A 185 -0.26 -10.65 -7.90
N VAL A 186 -0.61 -11.53 -6.98
CA VAL A 186 -1.68 -12.53 -7.15
C VAL A 186 -2.57 -12.54 -5.92
N LEU A 187 -3.88 -12.70 -6.12
CA LEU A 187 -4.83 -12.93 -5.04
C LEU A 187 -4.96 -14.40 -4.73
N GLN A 188 -4.80 -14.71 -3.45
CA GLN A 188 -5.16 -16.00 -2.89
C GLN A 188 -6.45 -15.81 -2.09
N ALA A 189 -7.51 -16.49 -2.50
CA ALA A 189 -8.74 -16.55 -1.72
C ALA A 189 -8.48 -17.40 -0.48
N TYR A 190 -8.74 -16.88 0.72
CA TYR A 190 -8.79 -17.76 1.88
C TYR A 190 -10.07 -18.60 1.85
N PRO A 191 -9.99 -19.90 2.18
CA PRO A 191 -11.18 -20.68 2.45
C PRO A 191 -11.84 -20.14 3.73
N MET A 192 -12.99 -19.48 3.58
CA MET A 192 -13.85 -19.14 4.70
C MET A 192 -14.39 -20.44 5.30
N ILE A 193 -13.88 -20.86 6.46
CA ILE A 193 -14.45 -21.98 7.20
C ILE A 193 -15.86 -21.56 7.64
N LYS A 194 -16.90 -22.10 6.98
CA LYS A 194 -18.29 -21.92 7.43
C LYS A 194 -18.46 -22.61 8.77
N ILE A 195 -18.38 -21.87 9.86
CA ILE A 195 -18.80 -22.38 11.17
C ILE A 195 -20.32 -22.57 11.10
N LYS A 196 -20.78 -23.81 10.98
CA LYS A 196 -22.19 -24.14 11.20
C LYS A 196 -22.49 -23.80 12.66
N SER A 197 -23.39 -22.85 12.90
CA SER A 197 -23.90 -22.59 14.25
C SER A 197 -24.51 -23.88 14.79
N LEU A 198 -23.92 -24.47 15.82
CA LEU A 198 -24.54 -25.56 16.57
C LEU A 198 -25.69 -24.96 17.38
N LYS A 199 -26.86 -24.82 16.75
CA LYS A 199 -28.13 -24.60 17.43
C LYS A 199 -28.95 -25.89 17.29
N GLN A 200 -29.56 -26.29 18.39
CA GLN A 200 -30.33 -27.52 18.64
C GLN A 200 -29.54 -28.80 18.92
N ARG A 201 -29.11 -28.95 20.18
CA ARG A 201 -29.49 -30.12 20.99
C ARG A 201 -29.69 -29.66 22.41
N GLU A 202 -30.92 -29.37 22.78
CA GLU A 202 -31.45 -29.55 24.14
C GLU A 202 -32.97 -29.42 24.06
N ILE A 203 -33.65 -30.25 24.84
CA ILE A 203 -35.10 -30.46 24.94
C ILE A 203 -35.67 -31.48 23.94
N SER A 204 -35.50 -32.77 24.27
CA SER A 204 -36.64 -33.69 24.37
C SER A 204 -36.36 -34.75 25.42
#